data_AF-A0A3D0CDP4-F1
#
_entry.id   AF-A0A3D0CDP4-F1
#
_cell.length_a   1.000
_cell.length_b   1.000
_cell.length_c   1.000
_cell.angle_alpha   90.00
_cell.angle_beta   90.00
_cell.angle_gamma   90.00
#
_symmetry.space_group_name_H-M   'P 1'
#
loop_
_entity.id
_entity.type
_entity.pdbx_description
1 polymer ?
#
loop_
_entity_poly.entity_id
_entity_poly.type
_entity_poly.pdbx_seq_one_letter_code
_entity_poly.pdbx_strand_id
1 'polypeptide(L)' 'MSIFLEFIPNLFVALAFDFILYLTGAGVLSVISVGLFKYKFHRYSEYKELKGKSDNGYLLPYIAGILFYVLIIVSIAWHN' A
#
# COMPACT_ATOMS: atom_id res chain seq x y z
N MET A 1 24.00 -7.95 -20.92
CA MET A 1 23.88 -7.05 -19.75
C MET A 1 23.11 -7.83 -18.69
N SER A 2 23.62 -7.91 -17.47
CA SER A 2 23.18 -8.91 -16.49
C SER A 2 21.71 -8.73 -16.09
N ILE A 3 20.85 -9.69 -16.44
CA ILE A 3 19.43 -9.75 -16.04
C ILE A 3 19.28 -9.54 -14.52
N PHE A 4 20.25 -9.99 -13.73
CA PHE A 4 20.29 -9.79 -12.27
C PHE A 4 20.38 -8.31 -11.85
N LEU A 5 21.07 -7.46 -12.62
CA LEU A 5 21.20 -6.03 -12.32
C LEU A 5 19.90 -5.25 -12.62
N GLU A 6 19.05 -5.72 -13.52
CA GLU A 6 17.72 -5.14 -13.76
C GLU A 6 16.65 -5.74 -12.83
N PHE A 7 16.80 -7.00 -12.43
CA PHE A 7 15.81 -7.71 -11.61
C PHE A 7 15.80 -7.25 -10.15
N ILE A 8 16.97 -7.01 -9.55
CA ILE A 8 17.09 -6.59 -8.15
C ILE A 8 16.41 -5.22 -7.89
N PRO A 9 16.67 -4.16 -8.69
CA PRO A 9 15.97 -2.89 -8.54
C PRO A 9 14.46 -3.03 -8.75
N ASN A 10 14.03 -3.81 -9.74
CA ASN A 10 12.62 -3.96 -10.07
C ASN A 10 11.83 -4.67 -8.96
N LEU A 11 12.43 -5.68 -8.32
CA LEU A 11 11.89 -6.31 -7.11
C LEU A 11 11.80 -5.32 -5.95
N PHE A 12 12.82 -4.49 -5.76
CA PHE A 12 12.84 -3.50 -4.69
C PHE A 12 11.75 -2.43 -4.90
N VAL A 13 11.55 -2.00 -6.15
CA VAL A 13 10.47 -1.10 -6.56
C VAL A 13 9.11 -1.74 -6.28
N ALA A 14 8.89 -3.00 -6.66
CA ALA A 14 7.64 -3.71 -6.39
C ALA A 14 7.36 -3.82 -4.88
N LEU A 15 8.38 -4.12 -4.07
CA LEU A 15 8.28 -4.19 -2.62
C LEU A 15 7.94 -2.83 -1.99
N ALA A 16 8.60 -1.77 -2.49
CA ALA A 16 8.37 -0.40 -2.03
C ALA A 16 6.95 0.05 -2.41
N PHE A 17 6.50 -0.23 -3.63
CA PHE A 17 5.15 0.08 -4.08
C PHE A 17 4.08 -0.61 -3.24
N ASP A 18 4.24 -1.91 -2.97
CA ASP A 18 3.32 -2.71 -2.16
C ASP A 18 3.18 -2.14 -0.73
N PHE A 19 4.29 -1.73 -0.12
CA PHE A 19 4.28 -1.09 1.19
C PHE A 19 3.71 0.34 1.17
N ILE A 20 4.04 1.13 0.14
CA ILE A 20 3.49 2.48 -0.05
C ILE A 20 1.97 2.40 -0.22
N LEU A 21 1.46 1.44 -0.98
CA LEU A 21 0.02 1.19 -1.16
C LEU A 21 -0.68 0.94 0.16
N TYR A 22 -0.12 0.06 0.98
CA TYR A 22 -0.61 -0.21 2.33
C TYR A 22 -0.57 1.05 3.21
N LEU A 23 0.55 1.78 3.21
CA LEU A 23 0.76 2.95 4.05
C LEU A 23 -0.20 4.08 3.69
N THR A 24 -0.36 4.35 2.39
CA THR A 24 -1.31 5.33 1.86
C THR A 24 -2.74 4.94 2.23
N GLY A 25 -3.12 3.68 2.06
CA GLY A 25 -4.44 3.21 2.42
C GLY A 25 -4.75 3.27 3.92
N ALA A 26 -3.77 2.93 4.77
CA ALA A 26 -3.87 3.12 6.23
C ALA A 26 -4.02 4.61 6.59
N GLY A 27 -3.28 5.49 5.91
CA GLY A 27 -3.41 6.95 6.03
C GLY A 27 -4.79 7.46 5.63
N VAL A 28 -5.29 7.05 4.46
CA VAL A 28 -6.62 7.41 3.96
C VAL A 28 -7.70 6.95 4.93
N LEU A 29 -7.66 5.70 5.41
CA LEU A 29 -8.58 5.20 6.43
C LEU A 29 -8.48 5.97 7.74
N SER A 30 -7.27 6.35 8.16
CA SER A 30 -7.04 7.13 9.38
C SER A 30 -7.65 8.53 9.28
N VAL A 31 -7.51 9.19 8.11
CA VAL A 31 -8.08 10.53 7.83
C VAL A 31 -9.60 10.46 7.74
N ILE A 32 -10.14 9.50 6.98
CA ILE A 32 -11.59 9.34 6.80
C ILE A 32 -12.27 8.96 8.13
N SER A 33 -11.61 8.16 8.95
CA SER A 33 -12.16 7.75 10.24
C SER A 33 -12.09 8.84 11.32
N VAL A 34 -11.63 10.06 11.01
CA VAL A 34 -11.52 11.19 11.97
C VAL A 34 -10.78 10.77 13.25
N GLY A 35 -9.77 9.89 13.12
CA GLY A 35 -9.04 9.34 14.26
C GLY A 35 -9.81 8.37 15.18
N LEU A 36 -11.08 8.04 14.89
CA LEU A 36 -11.86 7.03 15.66
C LEU A 36 -11.29 5.63 15.48
N PHE A 37 -10.95 5.25 14.25
CA PHE A 37 -10.17 4.04 14.01
C PHE A 37 -8.69 4.40 14.09
N LYS A 38 -8.06 4.05 15.22
CA LYS A 38 -6.61 3.89 15.30
C LYS A 38 -6.20 2.70 14.44
N TYR A 39 -6.23 2.86 13.11
CA TYR A 39 -5.53 1.93 12.23
C TYR A 39 -4.05 2.01 12.62
N LYS A 40 -3.56 0.93 13.22
CA LYS A 40 -2.15 0.85 13.58
C LYS A 40 -1.35 0.84 12.30
N PHE A 41 -0.52 1.87 12.12
CA PHE A 41 0.52 1.86 11.12
C PHE A 41 1.54 0.80 11.52
N HIS A 42 1.42 -0.37 10.89
CA HIS A 42 2.38 -1.44 11.09
C HIS A 42 3.71 -1.07 10.46
N ARG A 43 4.80 -1.31 11.19
CA ARG A 43 6.14 -1.20 10.60
C ARG A 43 6.27 -2.22 9.47
N TYR A 44 7.18 -1.97 8.53
CA TYR A 44 7.42 -2.88 7.40
C TYR A 44 7.62 -4.35 7.84
N SER A 45 8.34 -4.57 8.95
CA SER A 45 8.54 -5.91 9.54
C SER A 45 7.22 -6.55 10.00
N GLU A 46 6.34 -5.78 10.65
CA GLU A 46 5.03 -6.23 11.11
C GLU A 46 4.07 -6.45 9.94
N TYR A 47 4.08 -5.57 8.94
CA TYR A 47 3.33 -5.73 7.69
C TYR A 47 3.72 -7.04 6.98
N LYS A 48 5.02 -7.33 6.89
CA LYS A 48 5.53 -8.56 6.29
C LYS A 48 5.08 -9.80 7.07
N GLU A 49 5.05 -9.72 8.40
CA GLU A 49 4.53 -10.79 9.25
C GLU A 49 3.01 -10.99 9.09
N LEU A 50 2.22 -9.92 9.03
CA LEU A 50 0.78 -9.97 8.80
C LEU A 50 0.44 -10.58 7.44
N LYS A 51 1.17 -10.16 6.40
CA LYS A 51 1.08 -10.73 5.05
C LYS A 51 1.45 -12.22 5.03
N GLY A 52 2.48 -12.61 5.78
CA GLY A 52 2.94 -13.99 5.87
C GLY A 52 2.06 -14.92 6.72
N LYS A 53 1.39 -14.39 7.75
CA LYS A 53 0.48 -15.15 8.64
C LYS A 53 -0.95 -15.28 8.12
N SER A 54 -1.26 -14.74 6.94
CA SER A 54 -2.63 -14.67 6.41
C SER A 54 -3.61 -13.99 7.39
N ASP A 55 -3.10 -13.02 8.17
CA ASP A 55 -3.95 -12.18 9.00
C ASP A 55 -4.58 -11.11 8.11
N ASN A 56 -5.91 -11.06 8.08
CA ASN A 56 -6.64 -10.13 7.20
C ASN A 56 -6.54 -8.66 7.64
N GLY A 57 -5.89 -8.36 8.77
CA GLY A 57 -5.71 -7.00 9.27
C GLY A 57 -5.03 -6.03 8.30
N TYR A 58 -4.20 -6.51 7.37
CA TYR A 58 -3.56 -5.67 6.35
C TYR A 58 -4.40 -5.47 5.08
N LEU A 59 -5.40 -6.31 4.82
CA LEU A 59 -6.18 -6.29 3.58
C LEU A 59 -7.01 -5.01 3.47
N LEU A 60 -7.61 -4.58 4.57
CA LEU A 60 -8.50 -3.42 4.55
C LEU A 60 -7.73 -2.12 4.23
N PRO A 61 -6.58 -1.82 4.87
CA PRO A 61 -5.70 -0.74 4.42
C PRO A 61 -5.23 -0.91 2.98
N TYR A 62 -4.88 -2.12 2.57
CA TYR A 62 -4.39 -2.37 1.22
C TYR A 62 -5.44 -2.06 0.14
N ILE A 63 -6.69 -2.51 0.33
CA ILE A 63 -7.82 -2.23 -0.57
C ILE A 63 -8.12 -0.73 -0.62
N ALA A 64 -8.12 -0.06 0.54
CA ALA A 64 -8.33 1.39 0.60
C ALA A 64 -7.24 2.15 -0.18
N GLY A 65 -5.98 1.70 -0.10
CA GLY A 65 -4.88 2.24 -0.89
C GLY A 65 -5.12 2.08 -2.39
N ILE A 66 -5.52 0.89 -2.84
CA ILE A 66 -5.83 0.63 -4.26
C ILE A 66 -6.93 1.58 -4.73
N LEU A 67 -8.04 1.66 -3.99
CA LEU A 67 -9.17 2.53 -4.33
C LEU A 67 -8.74 4.00 -4.42
N PHE A 68 -7.90 4.46 -3.51
CA PHE A 68 -7.38 5.82 -3.52
C PHE A 68 -6.57 6.12 -4.80
N TYR A 69 -5.65 5.24 -5.18
CA TYR A 69 -4.88 5.42 -6.42
C TYR A 69 -5.74 5.31 -7.68
N VAL A 70 -6.71 4.39 -7.72
CA VAL A 70 -7.67 4.28 -8.84
C VAL A 70 -8.47 5.57 -8.97
N LEU A 71 -8.97 6.14 -7.87
CA LEU A 71 -9.69 7.41 -7.89
C LEU A 71 -8.82 8.57 -8.40
N ILE A 72 -7.54 8.63 -7.99
CA ILE A 72 -6.61 9.63 -8.51
C ILE A 72 -6.43 9.48 -10.03
N ILE A 73 -6.17 8.27 -10.51
CA ILE A 73 -5.97 8.00 -11.95
C ILE A 73 -7.22 8.36 -12.75
N VAL A 74 -8.40 7.94 -12.28
CA VAL A 74 -9.68 8.27 -12.91
C VAL A 74 -9.90 9.78 -12.93
N SER A 75 -9.59 10.49 -11.84
CA SER A 75 -9.74 11.95 -11.77
C SER A 75 -8.81 12.65 -12.77
N ILE A 76 -7.56 12.22 -12.88
CA ILE A 76 -6.59 12.76 -13.85
C ILE A 76 -7.07 12.49 -15.28
N ALA A 77 -7.48 11.25 -15.58
CA ALA A 77 -7.96 10.86 -16.90
C ALA A 77 -9.24 11.58 -17.30
N TRP A 78 -10.12 11.89 -16.35
CA TRP A 78 -11.33 12.67 -16.60
C TRP A 78 -11.03 14.16 -16.87
N HIS A 79 -9.98 14.70 -16.24
CA HIS A 79 -9.64 16.11 -16.33
C HIS A 79 -8.71 16.46 -17.52
N ASN A 80 -8.26 15.45 -18.27
CA ASN A 80 -7.39 15.55 -19.44
C ASN A 80 -8.14 15.21 -20.73
#